data_AF-A0A175R2Y1-F1
#
_entry.id   AF-A0A175R2Y1-F1
#
_cell.length_a   1.000
_cell.length_b   1.000
_cell.length_c   1.000
_cell.angle_alpha   90.00
_cell.angle_beta   90.00
_cell.angle_gamma   90.00
#
_symmetry.space_group_name_H-M   'P 1'
#
loop_
_entity.id
_entity.type
_entity.pdbx_description
1 polymer ?
#
loop_
_entity_poly.entity_id
_entity_poly.type
_entity_poly.pdbx_seq_one_letter_code
_entity_poly.pdbx_strand_id
1 'polypeptide(L)'
;MAYVDVNGEETVRDIEDPKAERIGRELYVEAWCHLRNDRRTFRADRIRWLEADTGARVLDPVKFFASKAPVPLEETPEYIAHKKAMTRVLPGLKALTWLARTDRDVDAEEMAVLLSYIPARIALTKGASDWNEHFARAWIDDANPTKADALKALSEMPPGSKQADLFKACAARIVLTNGAPDRLKENRRQQLMKVMP
;
A
#
# COMPACT_ATOMS: atom_id res chain seq x y z
N MET A 1 -4.66 -31.48 -16.82
CA MET A 1 -5.68 -30.40 -16.87
C MET A 1 -6.15 -30.15 -18.30
N ALA A 2 -7.39 -29.72 -18.52
CA ALA A 2 -7.84 -29.19 -19.81
C ALA A 2 -7.82 -27.66 -19.80
N TYR A 3 -7.18 -27.06 -20.80
CA TYR A 3 -6.96 -25.62 -20.90
C TYR A 3 -7.35 -25.10 -22.28
N VAL A 4 -8.15 -24.03 -22.29
CA VAL A 4 -8.55 -23.31 -23.50
C VAL A 4 -7.61 -22.13 -23.71
N ASP A 5 -6.94 -22.06 -24.86
CA ASP A 5 -6.01 -20.98 -25.14
C ASP A 5 -6.70 -19.66 -25.59
N VAL A 6 -5.91 -18.69 -26.05
CA VAL A 6 -6.43 -17.39 -26.51
C VAL A 6 -7.26 -17.50 -27.79
N ASN A 7 -7.06 -18.56 -28.58
CA ASN A 7 -7.72 -18.81 -29.84
C ASN A 7 -8.98 -19.69 -29.67
N GLY A 8 -9.25 -20.15 -28.44
CA GLY A 8 -10.36 -21.05 -28.14
C GLY A 8 -10.03 -22.53 -28.32
N GLU A 9 -8.77 -22.87 -28.60
CA GLU A 9 -8.36 -24.28 -28.75
C GLU A 9 -8.17 -24.92 -27.38
N GLU A 10 -8.86 -26.04 -27.17
CA GLU A 10 -8.71 -26.84 -25.96
C GLU A 10 -7.54 -27.82 -26.10
N THR A 11 -6.66 -27.83 -25.09
CA THR A 11 -5.53 -28.76 -25.00
C THR A 11 -5.52 -29.40 -23.62
N VAL A 12 -5.27 -30.71 -23.58
CA VAL A 12 -4.97 -31.41 -22.33
C VAL A 12 -3.48 -31.26 -22.05
N ARG A 13 -3.15 -30.77 -20.85
CA ARG A 13 -1.79 -30.46 -20.42
C ARG A 13 -1.49 -31.12 -19.09
N ASP A 14 -0.29 -31.65 -19.00
CA ASP A 14 0.29 -32.05 -17.73
C ASP A 14 1.14 -30.89 -17.18
N ILE A 15 1.00 -30.61 -15.90
CA ILE A 15 1.68 -29.48 -15.23
C ILE A 15 2.21 -29.85 -13.84
N GLU A 16 3.37 -29.31 -13.50
CA GLU A 16 4.05 -29.53 -12.22
C GLU A 16 4.26 -28.21 -11.44
N ASP A 17 4.30 -28.33 -10.12
CA ASP A 17 4.50 -27.23 -9.15
C ASP A 17 3.64 -25.97 -9.42
N PRO A 18 2.31 -26.10 -9.47
CA PRO A 18 1.44 -24.96 -9.75
C PRO A 18 1.45 -23.96 -8.59
N LYS A 19 1.83 -22.72 -8.89
CA LYS A 19 1.77 -21.58 -7.97
C LYS A 19 0.69 -20.63 -8.44
N ALA A 20 -0.28 -20.35 -7.57
CA ALA A 20 -1.38 -19.46 -7.88
C ALA A 20 -1.10 -18.04 -7.36
N GLU A 21 -1.37 -17.05 -8.18
CA GLU A 21 -1.23 -15.63 -7.84
C GLU A 21 -2.39 -14.83 -8.42
N ARG A 22 -2.90 -13.85 -7.66
CA ARG A 22 -3.87 -12.89 -8.17
C ARG A 22 -3.15 -11.65 -8.69
N ILE A 23 -3.44 -11.29 -9.93
CA ILE A 23 -2.97 -10.03 -10.53
C ILE A 23 -4.21 -9.24 -10.95
N GLY A 24 -4.50 -8.17 -10.22
CA GLY A 24 -5.76 -7.44 -10.34
C GLY A 24 -6.96 -8.32 -9.97
N ARG A 25 -7.88 -8.53 -10.91
CA ARG A 25 -9.07 -9.39 -10.71
C ARG A 25 -8.88 -10.82 -11.20
N GLU A 26 -7.78 -11.09 -11.89
CA GLU A 26 -7.55 -12.36 -12.58
C GLU A 26 -6.66 -13.26 -11.72
N LEU A 27 -6.92 -14.56 -11.79
CA LEU A 27 -6.12 -15.58 -11.11
C LEU A 27 -5.24 -16.28 -12.13
N TYR A 28 -3.94 -16.22 -11.92
CA TYR A 28 -2.94 -16.86 -12.75
C TYR A 28 -2.31 -18.04 -12.01
N VAL A 29 -1.94 -19.06 -12.76
CA VAL A 29 -1.24 -20.25 -12.29
C VAL A 29 0.05 -20.36 -13.07
N GLU A 30 1.18 -20.16 -12.40
CA GLU A 30 2.49 -20.47 -12.97
C GLU A 30 2.82 -21.93 -12.69
N ALA A 31 3.15 -22.70 -13.72
CA ALA A 31 3.52 -24.10 -13.59
C ALA A 31 4.51 -24.52 -14.68
N TRP A 32 5.25 -25.59 -14.43
CA TRP A 32 6.01 -26.25 -15.49
C TRP A 32 5.03 -27.00 -16.41
N CYS A 33 5.15 -26.85 -17.74
CA CYS A 33 4.24 -27.47 -18.69
C CYS A 33 4.97 -28.50 -19.57
N HIS A 34 4.67 -29.79 -19.39
CA HIS A 34 5.37 -30.86 -20.12
C HIS A 34 5.14 -30.82 -21.63
N LEU A 35 3.95 -30.37 -22.08
CA LEU A 35 3.65 -30.23 -23.51
C LEU A 35 4.56 -29.19 -24.20
N ARG A 36 5.01 -28.17 -23.47
CA ARG A 36 5.86 -27.09 -24.00
C ARG A 36 7.30 -27.16 -23.51
N ASN A 37 7.59 -28.06 -22.56
CA ASN A 37 8.89 -28.22 -21.91
C ASN A 37 9.44 -26.90 -21.34
N ASP A 38 8.58 -26.11 -20.68
CA ASP A 38 8.87 -24.73 -20.24
C ASP A 38 7.93 -24.28 -19.10
N ARG A 39 8.33 -23.26 -18.34
CA ARG A 39 7.45 -22.57 -17.36
C ARG A 39 6.41 -21.74 -18.12
N ARG A 40 5.14 -21.89 -17.75
CA ARG A 40 4.04 -21.15 -18.37
C ARG A 40 3.07 -20.63 -17.33
N THR A 41 2.50 -19.48 -17.64
CA THR A 41 1.42 -18.87 -16.88
C THR A 41 0.09 -19.17 -17.56
N PHE A 42 -0.84 -19.74 -16.81
CA PHE A 42 -2.19 -20.08 -17.24
C PHE A 42 -3.17 -19.18 -16.51
N ARG A 43 -4.20 -18.68 -17.19
CA ARG A 43 -5.33 -18.06 -16.47
C ARG A 43 -6.24 -19.16 -15.94
N ALA A 44 -6.60 -19.10 -14.66
CA ALA A 44 -7.38 -20.14 -14.01
C ALA A 44 -8.80 -20.28 -14.59
N ASP A 45 -9.39 -19.18 -15.08
CA ASP A 45 -10.71 -19.15 -15.73
C ASP A 45 -10.76 -19.91 -17.07
N ARG A 46 -9.59 -20.14 -17.67
CA ARG A 46 -9.43 -20.91 -18.91
C ARG A 46 -9.12 -22.38 -18.68
N ILE A 47 -8.91 -22.79 -17.44
CA ILE A 47 -8.78 -24.21 -17.07
C ILE A 47 -10.21 -24.75 -16.90
N ARG A 48 -10.60 -25.73 -17.71
CA ARG A 48 -11.95 -26.34 -17.65
C ARG A 48 -12.09 -27.33 -16.52
N TRP A 49 -11.03 -28.10 -16.29
CA TRP A 49 -10.92 -29.05 -15.19
C TRP A 49 -9.45 -29.42 -15.02
N LEU A 50 -9.10 -29.91 -13.84
CA LEU A 50 -7.81 -30.52 -13.58
C LEU A 50 -7.99 -31.79 -12.75
N GLU A 51 -7.00 -32.66 -12.82
CA GLU A 51 -6.88 -33.81 -11.93
C GLU A 51 -5.78 -33.46 -10.94
N ALA A 52 -6.10 -33.54 -9.65
CA ALA A 52 -5.12 -33.34 -8.60
C ALA A 52 -4.35 -34.64 -8.36
N ASP A 53 -3.22 -34.59 -7.66
CA ASP A 53 -2.39 -35.77 -7.32
C ASP A 53 -3.16 -36.87 -6.58
N THR A 54 -4.30 -36.52 -5.97
CA THR A 54 -5.22 -37.46 -5.34
C THR A 54 -6.08 -38.27 -6.34
N GLY A 55 -5.94 -38.03 -7.64
CA GLY A 55 -6.82 -38.54 -8.70
C GLY A 55 -8.19 -37.84 -8.75
N ALA A 56 -8.44 -36.87 -7.86
CA ALA A 56 -9.71 -36.16 -7.82
C ALA A 56 -9.81 -35.14 -8.96
N ARG A 57 -10.90 -35.22 -9.73
CA ARG A 57 -11.21 -34.23 -10.76
C ARG A 57 -11.81 -32.98 -10.12
N VAL A 58 -11.14 -31.85 -10.29
CA VAL A 58 -11.57 -30.53 -9.87
C VAL A 58 -12.29 -29.85 -11.04
N LEU A 59 -13.59 -29.59 -10.86
CA LEU A 59 -14.46 -28.96 -11.86
C LEU A 59 -14.54 -27.43 -11.73
N ASP A 60 -14.04 -26.88 -10.62
CA ASP A 60 -13.91 -25.44 -10.40
C ASP A 60 -12.44 -25.08 -10.13
N PRO A 61 -11.60 -25.01 -11.20
CA PRO A 61 -10.19 -24.67 -11.06
C PRO A 61 -9.96 -23.28 -10.45
N VAL A 62 -10.84 -22.32 -10.73
CA VAL A 62 -10.74 -20.97 -10.17
C VAL A 62 -10.83 -21.03 -8.65
N LYS A 63 -11.85 -21.68 -8.09
CA LYS A 63 -11.99 -21.82 -6.63
C LYS A 63 -10.85 -22.63 -6.01
N PHE A 64 -10.40 -23.69 -6.69
CA PHE A 64 -9.31 -24.53 -6.21
C PHE A 64 -7.97 -23.81 -6.11
N PHE A 65 -7.62 -23.00 -7.12
CA PHE A 65 -6.38 -22.22 -7.07
C PHE A 65 -6.53 -20.96 -6.20
N ALA A 66 -7.74 -20.38 -6.13
CA ALA A 66 -8.02 -19.23 -5.28
C ALA A 66 -7.77 -19.51 -3.79
N SER A 67 -8.03 -20.73 -3.31
CA SER A 67 -7.77 -21.11 -1.92
C SER A 67 -6.28 -21.33 -1.60
N LYS A 68 -5.44 -21.47 -2.63
CA LYS A 68 -3.99 -21.67 -2.54
C LYS A 68 -3.20 -20.40 -2.82
N ALA A 69 -3.81 -19.46 -3.54
CA ALA A 69 -3.21 -18.17 -3.80
C ALA A 69 -3.06 -17.39 -2.49
N PRO A 70 -1.96 -16.65 -2.30
CA PRO A 70 -1.88 -15.70 -1.19
C PRO A 70 -3.04 -14.72 -1.30
N VAL A 71 -3.68 -14.42 -0.16
CA VAL A 71 -4.66 -13.34 -0.10
C VAL A 71 -3.92 -12.03 -0.40
N PRO A 72 -4.35 -11.24 -1.41
CA PRO A 72 -3.75 -9.94 -1.66
C PRO A 72 -3.73 -9.10 -0.38
N LEU A 73 -2.66 -8.35 -0.14
CA LEU A 73 -2.52 -7.54 1.07
C LEU A 73 -3.75 -6.64 1.27
N GLU A 74 -4.28 -6.08 0.18
CA GLU A 74 -5.44 -5.19 0.15
C GLU A 74 -6.74 -5.82 0.66
N GLU A 75 -6.81 -7.15 0.65
CA GLU A 75 -7.96 -7.94 1.07
C GLU A 75 -7.80 -8.48 2.50
N THR A 76 -6.62 -8.35 3.11
CA THR A 76 -6.38 -8.78 4.49
C THR A 76 -7.18 -7.92 5.48
N PRO A 77 -7.81 -8.51 6.50
CA PRO A 77 -8.52 -7.74 7.53
C PRO A 77 -7.63 -6.67 8.19
N GLU A 78 -6.35 -6.98 8.44
CA GLU A 78 -5.43 -6.01 9.04
C GLU A 78 -5.20 -4.79 8.14
N TYR A 79 -4.97 -4.99 6.83
CA TYR A 79 -4.77 -3.87 5.91
C TYR A 79 -6.04 -3.07 5.68
N ILE A 80 -7.21 -3.71 5.62
CA ILE A 80 -8.51 -3.04 5.51
C ILE A 80 -8.74 -2.14 6.75
N ALA A 81 -8.46 -2.65 7.94
CA ALA A 81 -8.59 -1.90 9.19
C ALA A 81 -7.61 -0.72 9.23
N HIS A 82 -6.35 -0.95 8.84
CA HIS A 82 -5.34 0.10 8.70
C HIS A 82 -5.77 1.20 7.73
N LYS A 83 -6.21 0.84 6.51
CA LYS A 83 -6.67 1.80 5.50
C LYS A 83 -7.82 2.66 6.02
N LYS A 84 -8.78 2.05 6.73
CA LYS A 84 -9.91 2.76 7.35
C LYS A 84 -9.44 3.76 8.42
N ALA A 85 -8.48 3.37 9.26
CA ALA A 85 -7.88 4.25 10.26
C ALA A 85 -7.15 5.44 9.62
N MET A 86 -6.45 5.18 8.51
CA MET A 86 -5.63 6.18 7.82
C MET A 86 -6.43 7.25 7.08
N THR A 87 -7.66 6.97 6.60
CA THR A 87 -8.46 7.92 5.78
C THR A 87 -8.52 9.35 6.34
N ARG A 88 -8.60 9.52 7.67
CA ARG A 88 -8.67 10.83 8.35
C ARG A 88 -7.31 11.44 8.68
N VAL A 89 -6.27 10.62 8.69
CA VAL A 89 -4.89 11.00 9.00
C VAL A 89 -4.16 11.45 7.73
N LEU A 90 -4.49 10.83 6.60
CA LEU A 90 -3.79 10.98 5.33
C LEU A 90 -3.60 12.43 4.87
N PRO A 91 -4.59 13.35 4.92
CA PRO A 91 -4.36 14.71 4.47
C PRO A 91 -3.19 15.38 5.22
N GLY A 92 -3.23 15.38 6.55
CA GLY A 92 -2.15 16.00 7.32
C GLY A 92 -0.83 15.26 7.24
N LEU A 93 -0.86 13.93 7.15
CA LEU A 93 0.34 13.14 6.94
C LEU A 93 0.98 13.45 5.59
N LYS A 94 0.21 13.58 4.50
CA LYS A 94 0.74 14.00 3.18
C LYS A 94 1.46 15.33 3.23
N ALA A 95 0.89 16.32 3.92
CA ALA A 95 1.50 17.64 4.06
C ALA A 95 2.80 17.58 4.89
N LEU A 96 2.84 16.78 5.96
CA LEU A 96 4.06 16.56 6.75
C LEU A 96 5.13 15.79 5.96
N THR A 97 4.74 14.76 5.20
CA THR A 97 5.66 14.00 4.33
C THR A 97 6.23 14.88 3.22
N TRP A 98 5.42 15.77 2.63
CA TRP A 98 5.92 16.76 1.66
C TRP A 98 6.98 17.68 2.28
N LEU A 99 6.74 18.14 3.51
CA LEU A 99 7.70 18.99 4.23
C LEU A 99 8.99 18.23 4.54
N ALA A 100 8.89 16.99 5.04
CA ALA A 100 10.05 16.14 5.34
C ALA A 100 10.90 15.90 4.08
N ARG A 101 10.27 15.55 2.95
CA ARG A 101 10.94 15.27 1.67
C ARG A 101 11.50 16.49 0.92
N THR A 102 11.61 17.65 1.54
CA THR A 102 12.20 18.84 0.89
C THR A 102 13.63 18.56 0.39
N ASP A 103 14.33 17.63 1.04
CA ASP A 103 15.67 17.13 0.72
C ASP A 103 15.70 15.72 0.11
N ARG A 104 14.56 15.27 -0.44
CA ARG A 104 14.32 14.01 -1.18
C ARG A 104 14.16 12.74 -0.34
N ASP A 105 14.80 12.67 0.82
CA ASP A 105 14.72 11.53 1.73
C ASP A 105 14.00 11.91 3.03
N VAL A 106 13.52 10.91 3.76
CA VAL A 106 12.95 11.06 5.11
C VAL A 106 13.87 10.32 6.07
N ASP A 107 14.51 11.02 6.98
CA ASP A 107 15.41 10.39 7.94
C ASP A 107 14.64 9.67 9.08
N ALA A 108 15.37 8.97 9.96
CA ALA A 108 14.77 8.20 11.03
C ALA A 108 14.05 9.07 12.08
N GLU A 109 14.54 10.28 12.38
CA GLU A 109 13.90 11.18 13.33
C GLU A 109 12.61 11.77 12.74
N GLU A 110 12.63 12.14 11.46
CA GLU A 110 11.46 12.61 10.72
C GLU A 110 10.40 11.52 10.60
N MET A 111 10.83 10.29 10.27
CA MET A 111 9.95 9.13 10.25
C MET A 111 9.28 8.92 11.62
N ALA A 112 10.04 9.04 12.72
CA ALA A 112 9.47 8.95 14.06
C ALA A 112 8.45 10.07 14.34
N VAL A 113 8.68 11.29 13.86
CA VAL A 113 7.69 12.39 13.96
C VAL A 113 6.43 12.05 13.16
N LEU A 114 6.57 11.60 11.91
CA LEU A 114 5.46 11.23 11.03
C LEU A 114 4.63 10.07 11.60
N LEU A 115 5.28 9.04 12.12
CA LEU A 115 4.62 7.91 12.78
C LEU A 115 3.92 8.36 14.06
N SER A 116 4.51 9.27 14.85
CA SER A 116 3.86 9.80 16.07
C SER A 116 2.63 10.67 15.79
N TYR A 117 2.54 11.28 14.60
CA TYR A 117 1.38 12.06 14.19
C TYR A 117 0.12 11.19 14.04
N ILE A 118 0.27 9.95 13.58
CA ILE A 118 -0.86 9.05 13.26
C ILE A 118 -1.74 8.78 14.49
N PRO A 119 -1.24 8.19 15.59
CA PRO A 119 -2.07 7.92 16.76
C PRO A 119 -2.58 9.21 17.41
N ALA A 120 -1.77 10.27 17.44
CA ALA A 120 -2.20 11.58 17.96
C ALA A 120 -3.40 12.14 17.17
N ARG A 121 -3.37 12.03 15.83
CA ARG A 121 -4.46 12.48 14.95
C ARG A 121 -5.71 11.62 15.10
N ILE A 122 -5.56 10.30 15.30
CA ILE A 122 -6.70 9.40 15.53
C ILE A 122 -7.37 9.70 16.87
N ALA A 123 -6.58 9.95 17.93
CA ALA A 123 -7.08 10.28 19.27
C ALA A 123 -8.00 11.52 19.28
N LEU A 124 -7.79 12.48 18.38
CA LEU A 124 -8.68 13.64 18.22
C LEU A 124 -10.09 13.28 17.75
N THR A 125 -10.30 12.08 17.18
CA THR A 125 -11.56 11.68 16.54
C THR A 125 -12.40 10.65 17.30
N LYS A 126 -12.09 10.39 18.58
CA LYS A 126 -12.79 9.39 19.43
C LYS A 126 -12.97 8.02 18.75
N GLY A 127 -12.05 7.61 17.88
CA GLY A 127 -12.08 6.33 17.20
C GLY A 127 -11.09 5.34 17.81
N ALA A 128 -11.50 4.07 17.92
CA ALA A 128 -10.54 2.97 18.10
C ALA A 128 -9.60 2.93 16.87
N SER A 129 -8.32 2.63 17.09
CA SER A 129 -7.32 2.65 16.03
C SER A 129 -6.71 1.27 15.80
N ASP A 130 -7.09 0.64 14.69
CA ASP A 130 -6.45 -0.58 14.19
C ASP A 130 -5.46 -0.21 13.08
N TRP A 131 -4.58 0.75 13.37
CA TRP A 131 -3.51 1.12 12.43
C TRP A 131 -2.28 0.27 12.69
N ASN A 132 -1.61 -0.13 11.61
CA ASN A 132 -0.36 -0.86 11.66
C ASN A 132 0.83 0.05 11.28
N GLU A 133 1.88 0.03 12.09
CA GLU A 133 3.08 0.86 11.89
C GLU A 133 3.87 0.48 10.62
N HIS A 134 4.00 -0.81 10.34
CA HIS A 134 4.70 -1.29 9.15
C HIS A 134 4.05 -0.78 7.86
N PHE A 135 2.72 -0.86 7.76
CA PHE A 135 1.99 -0.32 6.60
C PHE A 135 2.08 1.20 6.51
N ALA A 136 2.01 1.91 7.64
CA ALA A 136 2.18 3.35 7.65
C ALA A 136 3.57 3.78 7.16
N ARG A 137 4.62 3.08 7.59
CA ARG A 137 5.99 3.33 7.17
C ARG A 137 6.18 3.13 5.67
N ALA A 138 5.74 1.98 5.15
CA ALA A 138 5.76 1.70 3.71
C ALA A 138 5.03 2.78 2.92
N TRP A 139 3.86 3.23 3.40
CA TRP A 139 3.11 4.30 2.75
C TRP A 139 3.87 5.64 2.73
N ILE A 140 4.57 6.01 3.82
CA ILE A 140 5.39 7.24 3.87
C ILE A 140 6.61 7.12 2.93
N ASP A 141 7.24 5.95 2.89
CA ASP A 141 8.41 5.67 2.05
C ASP A 141 8.06 5.68 0.55
N ASP A 142 6.86 5.27 0.16
CA ASP A 142 6.38 5.31 -1.22
C ASP A 142 5.71 6.63 -1.60
N ALA A 143 5.30 7.43 -0.61
CA ALA A 143 4.57 8.67 -0.86
C ALA A 143 5.49 9.74 -1.46
N ASN A 144 5.10 10.26 -2.62
CA ASN A 144 5.72 11.42 -3.26
C ASN A 144 4.72 12.59 -3.43
N PRO A 145 4.25 13.19 -2.31
CA PRO A 145 3.25 14.25 -2.36
C PRO A 145 3.80 15.52 -3.01
N THR A 146 2.97 16.20 -3.78
CA THR A 146 3.30 17.50 -4.39
C THR A 146 2.97 18.66 -3.45
N LYS A 147 3.47 19.87 -3.77
CA LYS A 147 3.06 21.10 -3.08
C LYS A 147 1.53 21.31 -3.14
N ALA A 148 0.89 20.94 -4.25
CA ALA A 148 -0.56 21.05 -4.41
C ALA A 148 -1.31 20.11 -3.45
N ASP A 149 -0.80 18.89 -3.25
CA ASP A 149 -1.36 17.94 -2.28
C ASP A 149 -1.26 18.50 -0.85
N ALA A 150 -0.11 19.08 -0.48
CA ALA A 150 0.09 19.69 0.82
C ALA A 150 -0.84 20.89 1.06
N LEU A 151 -0.97 21.79 0.08
CA LEU A 151 -1.88 22.94 0.17
C LEU A 151 -3.34 22.50 0.29
N LYS A 152 -3.76 21.50 -0.50
CA LYS A 152 -5.11 20.94 -0.41
C LYS A 152 -5.36 20.37 0.98
N ALA A 153 -4.44 19.56 1.49
CA ALA A 153 -4.55 18.98 2.83
C ALA A 153 -4.67 20.05 3.93
N LEU A 154 -3.92 21.16 3.81
CA LEU A 154 -3.97 22.25 4.78
C LEU A 154 -5.26 23.07 4.67
N SER A 155 -5.81 23.24 3.46
CA SER A 155 -7.10 23.92 3.26
C SER A 155 -8.27 23.19 3.94
N GLU A 156 -8.15 21.88 4.13
CA GLU A 156 -9.12 21.04 4.83
C GLU A 156 -8.98 21.11 6.36
N MET A 157 -7.97 21.83 6.88
CA MET A 157 -7.75 22.04 8.32
C MET A 157 -8.20 23.43 8.76
N PRO A 158 -9.28 23.56 9.54
CA PRO A 158 -9.71 24.86 10.05
C PRO A 158 -8.60 25.51 10.91
N PRO A 159 -8.28 26.80 10.70
CA PRO A 159 -7.36 27.54 11.55
C PRO A 159 -7.79 27.48 13.03
N GLY A 160 -6.83 27.25 13.94
CA GLY A 160 -7.08 27.14 15.38
C GLY A 160 -7.79 25.86 15.82
N SER A 161 -8.00 24.90 14.93
CA SER A 161 -8.47 23.57 15.31
C SER A 161 -7.35 22.76 15.96
N LYS A 162 -7.71 21.83 16.86
CA LYS A 162 -6.76 20.86 17.44
C LYS A 162 -5.96 20.08 16.38
N GLN A 163 -6.55 19.88 15.20
CA GLN A 163 -5.88 19.26 14.07
C GLN A 163 -4.78 20.16 13.50
N ALA A 164 -5.08 21.45 13.30
CA ALA A 164 -4.10 22.43 12.84
C ALA A 164 -2.96 22.57 13.87
N ASP A 165 -3.28 22.63 15.16
CA ASP A 165 -2.27 22.73 16.22
C ASP A 165 -1.35 21.51 16.27
N LEU A 166 -1.91 20.31 16.16
CA LEU A 166 -1.14 19.07 16.07
C LEU A 166 -0.23 19.06 14.83
N PHE A 167 -0.77 19.47 13.67
CA PHE A 167 0.04 19.58 12.45
C PHE A 167 1.21 20.56 12.64
N LYS A 168 0.96 21.75 13.19
CA LYS A 168 2.00 22.76 13.45
C LYS A 168 3.09 22.24 14.38
N ALA A 169 2.70 21.53 15.45
CA ALA A 169 3.65 20.94 16.39
C ALA A 169 4.54 19.89 15.72
N CYS A 170 3.96 19.01 14.89
CA CYS A 170 4.73 18.02 14.13
C CYS A 170 5.62 18.67 13.06
N ALA A 171 5.10 19.66 12.32
CA ALA A 171 5.87 20.39 11.31
C ALA A 171 7.08 21.11 11.92
N ALA A 172 6.91 21.75 13.08
CA ALA A 172 8.01 22.36 13.81
C ALA A 172 9.09 21.33 14.21
N ARG A 173 8.69 20.13 14.64
CA ARG A 173 9.63 19.04 14.95
C ARG A 173 10.40 18.56 13.71
N ILE A 174 9.75 18.46 12.55
CA ILE A 174 10.40 18.10 11.27
C ILE A 174 11.40 19.18 10.81
N VAL A 175 11.10 20.46 11.05
CA VAL A 175 12.03 21.55 10.74
C VAL A 175 13.24 21.53 11.68
N LEU A 176 13.06 21.10 12.93
CA LEU A 176 14.07 21.15 13.99
C LEU A 176 14.84 19.84 14.21
N THR A 177 14.64 18.79 13.39
CA THR A 177 15.34 17.51 13.55
C THR A 177 16.86 17.72 13.58
N ASN A 178 17.50 17.04 14.53
CA ASN A 178 18.84 17.40 15.00
C ASN A 178 19.92 17.09 13.96
N GLY A 179 19.67 16.13 13.06
CA GLY A 179 20.58 15.73 12.00
C GLY A 179 20.64 16.64 10.77
N ALA A 180 19.70 17.57 10.59
CA ALA A 180 19.64 18.39 9.38
C ALA A 180 20.63 19.59 9.45
N PRO A 181 21.46 19.83 8.40
CA PRO A 181 22.23 21.05 8.26
C PRO A 181 21.34 22.31 8.31
N ASP A 182 21.86 23.43 8.81
CA ASP A 182 21.10 24.68 8.98
C ASP A 182 20.42 25.17 7.68
N ARG A 183 21.07 24.96 6.52
CA ARG A 183 20.48 25.30 5.21
C ARG A 183 19.18 24.54 4.94
N LEU A 184 19.07 23.29 5.39
CA LEU A 184 17.89 22.44 5.19
C LEU A 184 16.77 22.85 6.13
N LYS A 185 17.11 23.14 7.39
CA LYS A 185 16.17 23.71 8.37
C LYS A 185 15.56 25.00 7.84
N GLU A 186 16.38 25.88 7.27
CA GLU A 186 15.92 27.14 6.67
C GLU A 186 15.06 26.90 5.42
N ASN A 187 15.43 25.98 4.53
CA ASN A 187 14.59 25.62 3.37
C ASN A 187 13.22 25.08 3.81
N ARG A 188 13.19 24.12 4.76
CA ARG A 188 11.94 23.58 5.31
C ARG A 188 11.11 24.69 5.96
N ARG A 189 11.74 25.61 6.71
CA ARG A 189 11.06 26.79 7.28
C ARG A 189 10.43 27.67 6.20
N GLN A 190 11.15 27.95 5.12
CA GLN A 190 10.62 28.71 3.99
C GLN A 190 9.48 27.99 3.28
N GLN A 191 9.55 26.66 3.13
CA GLN A 191 8.44 25.87 2.57
C GLN A 191 7.22 25.92 3.49
N LEU A 192 7.41 25.80 4.80
CA LEU A 192 6.33 25.90 5.78
C LEU A 192 5.62 27.27 5.71
N MET A 193 6.38 28.36 5.63
CA MET A 193 5.84 29.72 5.47
C MET A 193 5.08 29.92 4.14
N LYS A 194 5.37 29.14 3.09
CA LYS A 194 4.64 29.19 1.81
C LYS A 194 3.30 28.47 1.84
N VAL A 195 3.08 27.58 2.80
CA VAL A 195 1.85 26.77 2.90
C VAL A 195 1.02 27.08 4.14
N MET A 196 1.59 27.79 5.11
CA MET A 196 0.90 28.29 6.30
C MET A 196 0.78 29.82 6.25
N PRO A 197 -0.41 30.36 5.92
CA PRO A 197 -0.70 31.79 6.06
C PRO A 197 -0.87 32.22 7.53
#